data_AF-A0A820SIH2-F1
#
_entry.id   AF-A0A820SIH2-F1
#
_cell.length_a   1.000
_cell.length_b   1.000
_cell.length_c   1.000
_cell.angle_alpha   90.00
_cell.angle_beta   90.00
_cell.angle_gamma   90.00
#
_symmetry.space_group_name_H-M   'P 1'
#
loop_
_entity.id
_entity.type
_entity.pdbx_description
1 polymer ?
#
loop_
_entity_poly.entity_id
_entity_poly.type
_entity_poly.pdbx_seq_one_letter_code
_entity_poly.pdbx_strand_id
1 'polypeptide(L)'
;MSNVLCKHLKQQFSNIEKQWFDVKKKIINEIERIANLVIQIRSGQAGNLIIEQIFNNNEQMMMNNNVNDLMKNLKNLEEKENFIRYLIEQNFQYLNITEYNINQTDNEKSIQHKLVQNDQHHRILCSNDCLNKDNSEKLHKIICDLVEKAKNNSNIHLIYADFSDCSFQLSSMMVLSSIKDIYEDITHQPSPPLTTTIETSPSSFTQPEVPILPSSDTDISSVTLAVTSMAIDDTINILLLGETGVGKSTFINAFANYLTFNTLEEAEIGQRVVLIPVSFMITMGDNFEEHIVKFGDIDDLNNEDFNHPGQSVTQHCKSYIFNLNDSDRRKLRIIDTPGFGDTRGIEQDDRNMEHILEYLSNFTHLNAICFLFKPNESKLNIYYRLCFTRLFSLLHQNNVNNVIFCFTNSRSTFYTPGDSGPILKRMLTSLSISGVPFNKKNTFCFDSESFRYLVALQNGIQFSDLDKQEYVMSWIKSVIDAKRLIQYICKELTDRCIQQE
;
A
#
# COMPACT_ATOMS: atom_id res chain seq x y z
N MET A 1 -28.16 3.82 -27.22
CA MET A 1 -28.70 3.16 -26.01
C MET A 1 -27.63 3.00 -24.90
N SER A 2 -26.65 3.88 -24.77
CA SER A 2 -25.47 3.69 -23.89
C SER A 2 -25.72 3.80 -22.37
N ASN A 3 -26.91 4.25 -21.95
CA ASN A 3 -27.15 4.69 -20.57
C ASN A 3 -27.70 3.58 -19.63
N VAL A 4 -28.29 2.51 -20.18
CA VAL A 4 -29.02 1.48 -19.40
C VAL A 4 -28.08 0.47 -18.75
N LEU A 5 -27.21 -0.19 -19.54
CA LEU A 5 -26.18 -1.10 -19.03
C LEU A 5 -25.33 -0.40 -17.94
N CYS A 6 -25.01 0.87 -18.17
CA CYS A 6 -24.28 1.73 -17.25
C CYS A 6 -24.99 1.90 -15.90
N LYS A 7 -26.34 1.96 -15.85
CA LYS A 7 -27.12 2.13 -14.62
C LYS A 7 -27.17 0.86 -13.76
N HIS A 8 -27.41 -0.29 -14.37
CA HIS A 8 -27.44 -1.58 -13.65
C HIS A 8 -26.04 -1.95 -13.13
N LEU A 9 -25.00 -1.84 -13.96
CA LEU A 9 -23.62 -2.09 -13.53
C LEU A 9 -23.19 -1.10 -12.43
N LYS A 10 -23.59 0.18 -12.47
CA LYS A 10 -23.35 1.13 -11.35
C LYS A 10 -23.99 0.67 -10.03
N GLN A 11 -25.17 0.05 -10.07
CA GLN A 11 -25.82 -0.46 -8.86
C GLN A 11 -25.11 -1.71 -8.29
N GLN A 12 -24.68 -2.64 -9.16
CA GLN A 12 -23.87 -3.78 -8.74
C GLN A 12 -22.50 -3.33 -8.21
N PHE A 13 -21.84 -2.39 -8.89
CA PHE A 13 -20.58 -1.79 -8.47
C PHE A 13 -20.70 -1.08 -7.12
N SER A 14 -21.75 -0.27 -6.90
CA SER A 14 -21.97 0.42 -5.62
C SER A 14 -22.24 -0.55 -4.46
N ASN A 15 -22.88 -1.69 -4.72
CA ASN A 15 -23.00 -2.77 -3.73
C ASN A 15 -21.63 -3.41 -3.41
N ILE A 16 -20.77 -3.61 -4.42
CA ILE A 16 -19.39 -4.12 -4.26
C ILE A 16 -18.52 -3.10 -3.51
N GLU A 17 -18.59 -1.80 -3.83
CA GLU A 17 -17.92 -0.72 -3.09
C GLU A 17 -18.32 -0.71 -1.61
N LYS A 18 -19.61 -0.92 -1.32
CA LYS A 18 -20.11 -1.01 0.05
C LYS A 18 -19.61 -2.26 0.78
N GLN A 19 -19.68 -3.43 0.13
CA GLN A 19 -19.12 -4.68 0.68
C GLN A 19 -17.62 -4.53 0.96
N TRP A 20 -16.87 -3.94 0.04
CA TRP A 20 -15.45 -3.61 0.22
C TRP A 20 -15.22 -2.65 1.40
N PHE A 21 -16.03 -1.61 1.58
CA PHE A 21 -15.93 -0.70 2.71
C PHE A 21 -16.19 -1.41 4.05
N ASP A 22 -17.22 -2.25 4.11
CA ASP A 22 -17.56 -3.04 5.31
C ASP A 22 -16.48 -4.10 5.64
N VAL A 23 -15.93 -4.78 4.62
CA VAL A 23 -14.78 -5.70 4.77
C VAL A 23 -13.53 -4.97 5.23
N LYS A 24 -13.18 -3.84 4.59
CA LYS A 24 -12.04 -3.00 4.96
C LYS A 24 -12.15 -2.47 6.39
N LYS A 25 -13.36 -2.11 6.83
CA LYS A 25 -13.62 -1.71 8.22
C LYS A 25 -13.40 -2.87 9.20
N LYS A 26 -13.87 -4.08 8.88
CA LYS A 26 -13.58 -5.29 9.70
C LYS A 26 -12.07 -5.56 9.77
N ILE A 27 -11.33 -5.43 8.66
CA ILE A 27 -9.87 -5.59 8.61
C ILE A 27 -9.17 -4.58 9.54
N ILE A 28 -9.54 -3.30 9.49
CA ILE A 28 -8.96 -2.27 10.37
C ILE A 28 -9.24 -2.58 11.85
N ASN A 29 -10.49 -2.92 12.18
CA ASN A 29 -10.88 -3.28 13.54
C ASN A 29 -10.09 -4.50 14.08
N GLU A 30 -9.87 -5.53 13.26
CA GLU A 30 -9.09 -6.71 13.67
C GLU A 30 -7.60 -6.43 13.81
N ILE A 31 -7.03 -5.57 12.97
CA ILE A 31 -5.64 -5.09 13.14
C ILE A 31 -5.51 -4.33 14.46
N GLU A 32 -6.47 -3.45 14.80
CA GLU A 32 -6.50 -2.79 16.11
C GLU A 32 -6.68 -3.78 17.26
N ARG A 33 -7.54 -4.81 17.11
CA ARG A 33 -7.73 -5.86 18.13
C ARG A 33 -6.43 -6.64 18.37
N ILE A 34 -5.78 -7.11 17.31
CA ILE A 34 -4.54 -7.88 17.38
C ILE A 34 -3.40 -7.03 17.95
N ALA A 35 -3.27 -5.76 17.55
CA ALA A 35 -2.27 -4.85 18.11
C ALA A 35 -2.44 -4.66 19.63
N ASN A 36 -3.68 -4.46 20.11
CA ASN A 36 -3.97 -4.36 21.53
C ASN A 36 -3.70 -5.67 22.29
N LEU A 37 -3.90 -6.83 21.67
CA LEU A 37 -3.59 -8.14 22.27
C LEU A 37 -2.08 -8.41 22.34
N VAL A 38 -1.32 -8.09 21.30
CA VAL A 38 0.16 -8.13 21.32
C VAL A 38 0.72 -7.25 22.44
N ILE A 39 0.12 -6.08 22.65
CA ILE A 39 0.44 -5.17 23.76
C ILE A 39 0.14 -5.81 25.12
N GLN A 40 -1.01 -6.47 25.31
CA GLN A 40 -1.39 -7.15 26.57
C GLN A 40 -0.51 -8.37 26.88
N ILE A 41 -0.02 -9.07 25.85
CA ILE A 41 0.95 -10.16 25.99
C ILE A 41 2.30 -9.58 26.42
N ARG A 42 2.82 -8.56 25.71
CA ARG A 42 4.09 -7.88 26.02
C ARG A 42 4.09 -7.17 27.38
N SER A 43 2.93 -6.77 27.91
CA SER A 43 2.81 -6.17 29.26
C SER A 43 2.66 -7.20 30.39
N GLY A 44 2.67 -8.50 30.09
CA GLY A 44 2.46 -9.59 31.06
C GLY A 44 1.03 -9.66 31.61
N GLN A 45 0.06 -9.03 30.95
CA GLN A 45 -1.34 -8.95 31.41
C GLN A 45 -2.23 -10.04 30.82
N ALA A 46 -1.80 -10.72 29.75
CA ALA A 46 -2.51 -11.85 29.16
C ALA A 46 -1.99 -13.21 29.68
N GLY A 47 -2.89 -14.05 30.19
CA GLY A 47 -2.59 -15.44 30.55
C GLY A 47 -2.83 -16.41 29.38
N ASN A 48 -2.15 -17.57 29.36
CA ASN A 48 -2.12 -18.53 28.24
C ASN A 48 -3.49 -18.87 27.62
N LEU A 49 -4.54 -19.01 28.43
CA LEU A 49 -5.91 -19.29 27.99
C LEU A 49 -6.48 -18.26 26.98
N ILE A 50 -5.98 -17.02 26.99
CA ILE A 50 -6.39 -15.97 26.05
C ILE A 50 -5.80 -16.24 24.65
N ILE A 51 -4.57 -16.76 24.58
CA ILE A 51 -3.86 -16.98 23.31
C ILE A 51 -4.55 -18.09 22.48
N GLU A 52 -4.91 -19.20 23.11
CA GLU A 52 -5.64 -20.30 22.44
C GLU A 52 -7.03 -19.88 21.95
N GLN A 53 -7.70 -18.97 22.65
CA GLN A 53 -9.00 -18.43 22.22
C GLN A 53 -8.89 -17.47 21.04
N ILE A 54 -7.80 -16.68 20.94
CA ILE A 54 -7.57 -15.75 19.83
C ILE A 54 -7.47 -16.49 18.48
N PHE A 55 -6.73 -17.61 18.44
CA PHE A 55 -6.49 -18.37 17.20
C PHE A 55 -7.63 -19.35 16.83
N ASN A 56 -8.60 -19.60 17.73
CA ASN A 56 -9.76 -20.44 17.45
C ASN A 56 -11.03 -19.65 17.06
N ASN A 57 -10.96 -18.33 16.90
CA ASN A 57 -12.16 -17.51 16.67
C ASN A 57 -12.75 -17.69 15.25
N ASN A 58 -14.04 -18.05 15.22
CA ASN A 58 -14.87 -18.12 14.00
C ASN A 58 -14.86 -16.83 13.15
N GLU A 59 -14.46 -15.70 13.74
CA GLU A 59 -14.32 -14.41 13.09
C GLU A 59 -13.31 -14.44 11.93
N GLN A 60 -12.18 -15.14 12.06
CA GLN A 60 -11.20 -15.26 10.97
C GLN A 60 -11.77 -16.07 9.79
N MET A 61 -12.53 -17.13 10.08
CA MET A 61 -13.22 -17.93 9.06
C MET A 61 -14.33 -17.10 8.37
N MET A 62 -15.13 -16.36 9.14
CA MET A 62 -16.09 -15.40 8.56
C MET A 62 -15.39 -14.34 7.71
N MET A 63 -14.25 -13.81 8.16
CA MET A 63 -13.49 -12.77 7.46
C MET A 63 -12.98 -13.27 6.11
N ASN A 64 -12.36 -14.46 6.09
CA ASN A 64 -11.95 -15.14 4.86
C ASN A 64 -13.15 -15.38 3.92
N ASN A 65 -14.31 -15.81 4.45
CA ASN A 65 -15.52 -15.98 3.64
C ASN A 65 -16.00 -14.64 3.04
N ASN A 66 -16.05 -13.54 3.81
CA ASN A 66 -16.43 -12.22 3.30
C ASN A 66 -15.47 -11.73 2.19
N VAL A 67 -14.16 -12.02 2.30
CA VAL A 67 -13.16 -11.67 1.26
C VAL A 67 -13.32 -12.55 0.02
N ASN A 68 -13.54 -13.85 0.20
CA ASN A 68 -13.77 -14.80 -0.89
C ASN A 68 -15.07 -14.50 -1.65
N ASP A 69 -16.14 -14.12 -0.97
CA ASP A 69 -17.40 -13.69 -1.58
C ASP A 69 -17.22 -12.36 -2.35
N LEU A 70 -16.44 -11.41 -1.83
CA LEU A 70 -16.11 -10.17 -2.55
C LEU A 70 -15.30 -10.45 -3.82
N MET A 71 -14.26 -11.31 -3.73
CA MET A 71 -13.47 -11.78 -4.88
C MET A 71 -14.35 -12.49 -5.93
N LYS A 72 -15.27 -13.34 -5.48
CA LYS A 72 -16.22 -14.06 -6.34
C LYS A 72 -17.19 -13.10 -7.03
N ASN A 73 -17.68 -12.08 -6.33
CA ASN A 73 -18.55 -11.04 -6.90
C ASN A 73 -17.81 -10.19 -7.95
N LEU A 74 -16.56 -9.80 -7.68
CA LEU A 74 -15.70 -9.09 -8.64
C LEU A 74 -15.44 -9.94 -9.90
N LYS A 75 -15.03 -11.20 -9.75
CA LYS A 75 -14.77 -12.11 -10.88
C LYS A 75 -16.03 -12.38 -11.70
N ASN A 76 -17.19 -12.54 -11.06
CA ASN A 76 -18.46 -12.76 -11.76
C ASN A 76 -18.93 -11.50 -12.51
N LEU A 77 -18.55 -10.29 -12.06
CA LEU A 77 -18.76 -9.03 -12.77
C LEU A 77 -17.85 -8.92 -14.00
N GLU A 78 -16.57 -9.27 -13.86
CA GLU A 78 -15.59 -9.33 -14.96
C GLU A 78 -15.99 -10.34 -16.05
N GLU A 79 -16.37 -11.55 -15.65
CA GLU A 79 -16.89 -12.58 -16.57
C GLU A 79 -18.16 -12.10 -17.29
N LYS A 80 -19.06 -11.38 -16.59
CA LYS A 80 -20.25 -10.76 -17.19
C LYS A 80 -19.90 -9.63 -18.16
N GLU A 81 -18.92 -8.79 -17.86
CA GLU A 81 -18.46 -7.74 -18.80
C GLU A 81 -17.87 -8.37 -20.07
N ASN A 82 -16.98 -9.35 -19.92
CA ASN A 82 -16.33 -10.02 -21.05
C ASN A 82 -17.35 -10.73 -21.96
N PHE A 83 -18.36 -11.38 -21.39
CA PHE A 83 -19.45 -11.99 -22.18
C PHE A 83 -20.32 -10.95 -22.90
N ILE A 84 -20.61 -9.80 -22.27
CA ILE A 84 -21.36 -8.70 -22.90
C ILE A 84 -20.56 -8.06 -24.04
N ARG A 85 -19.22 -7.94 -23.90
CA ARG A 85 -18.32 -7.51 -24.99
C ARG A 85 -18.37 -8.48 -26.17
N TYR A 86 -18.21 -9.78 -25.91
CA TYR A 86 -18.35 -10.83 -26.93
C TYR A 86 -19.70 -10.78 -27.66
N LEU A 87 -20.82 -10.61 -26.94
CA LEU A 87 -22.14 -10.44 -27.55
C LEU A 87 -22.18 -9.23 -28.50
N ILE A 88 -21.65 -8.08 -28.08
CA ILE A 88 -21.60 -6.87 -28.90
C ILE A 88 -20.72 -7.06 -30.15
N GLU A 89 -19.60 -7.78 -30.04
CA GLU A 89 -18.75 -8.16 -31.19
C GLU A 89 -19.47 -9.10 -32.17
N GLN A 90 -20.42 -9.92 -31.69
CA GLN A 90 -21.33 -10.72 -32.52
C GLN A 90 -22.59 -9.96 -32.98
N ASN A 91 -22.60 -8.62 -32.88
CA ASN A 91 -23.73 -7.73 -33.22
C ASN A 91 -25.03 -7.98 -32.41
N PHE A 92 -24.96 -8.54 -31.20
CA PHE A 92 -26.11 -8.57 -30.29
C PHE A 92 -26.26 -7.26 -29.52
N GLN A 93 -27.49 -6.77 -29.41
CA GLN A 93 -27.87 -5.80 -28.39
C GLN A 93 -28.12 -6.52 -27.06
N TYR A 94 -27.31 -6.22 -26.03
CA TYR A 94 -27.59 -6.69 -24.66
C TYR A 94 -28.74 -5.90 -24.00
N LEU A 95 -29.61 -6.60 -23.27
CA LEU A 95 -30.83 -6.08 -22.67
C LEU A 95 -31.04 -6.67 -21.26
N ASN A 96 -31.10 -5.84 -20.22
CA ASN A 96 -31.49 -6.28 -18.87
C ASN A 96 -33.02 -6.16 -18.72
N ILE A 97 -33.68 -7.24 -18.32
CA ILE A 97 -35.14 -7.37 -18.37
C ILE A 97 -35.85 -6.73 -17.17
N THR A 98 -35.13 -6.32 -16.13
CA THR A 98 -35.72 -5.59 -14.99
C THR A 98 -36.38 -4.26 -15.38
N GLU A 99 -35.98 -3.64 -16.49
CA GLU A 99 -36.58 -2.39 -16.98
C GLU A 99 -37.86 -2.61 -17.83
N TYR A 100 -38.25 -3.86 -18.11
CA TYR A 100 -39.36 -4.21 -19.03
C TYR A 100 -40.68 -4.59 -18.35
N ASN A 101 -40.82 -4.32 -17.04
CA ASN A 101 -42.02 -4.62 -16.24
C ASN A 101 -42.50 -6.09 -16.39
N ILE A 102 -41.56 -7.04 -16.45
CA ILE A 102 -41.84 -8.48 -16.48
C ILE A 102 -41.90 -9.01 -15.05
N ASN A 103 -42.96 -9.75 -14.73
CA ASN A 103 -43.26 -10.21 -13.37
C ASN A 103 -43.84 -11.62 -13.35
N GLN A 104 -44.03 -12.20 -12.16
CA GLN A 104 -44.48 -13.59 -11.96
C GLN A 104 -45.86 -13.94 -12.56
N THR A 105 -46.67 -12.97 -12.96
CA THR A 105 -47.96 -13.18 -13.64
C THR A 105 -47.86 -13.15 -15.17
N ASP A 106 -46.68 -12.84 -15.73
CA ASP A 106 -46.42 -12.97 -17.16
C ASP A 106 -46.34 -14.44 -17.60
N ASN A 107 -46.36 -14.64 -18.92
CA ASN A 107 -46.11 -15.92 -19.57
C ASN A 107 -45.39 -15.67 -20.90
N GLU A 108 -44.92 -16.73 -21.56
CA GLU A 108 -44.19 -16.66 -22.84
C GLU A 108 -44.83 -15.71 -23.87
N LYS A 109 -46.16 -15.70 -24.01
CA LYS A 109 -46.85 -14.83 -24.97
C LYS A 109 -46.86 -13.35 -24.55
N SER A 110 -47.00 -13.04 -23.25
CA SER A 110 -46.91 -11.66 -22.78
C SER A 110 -45.46 -11.15 -22.79
N ILE A 111 -44.48 -12.01 -22.53
CA ILE A 111 -43.05 -11.72 -22.67
C ILE A 111 -42.71 -11.45 -24.15
N GLN A 112 -43.14 -12.31 -25.07
CA GLN A 112 -42.98 -12.12 -26.51
C GLN A 112 -43.59 -10.79 -26.97
N HIS A 113 -44.80 -10.45 -26.51
CA HIS A 113 -45.43 -9.17 -26.82
C HIS A 113 -44.64 -7.95 -26.26
N LYS A 114 -44.14 -8.04 -25.02
CA LYS A 114 -43.36 -6.96 -24.36
C LYS A 114 -42.00 -6.73 -25.02
N LEU A 115 -41.31 -7.79 -25.45
CA LEU A 115 -39.93 -7.73 -25.94
C LEU A 115 -39.82 -7.65 -27.47
N VAL A 116 -40.62 -8.40 -28.23
CA VAL A 116 -40.55 -8.43 -29.70
C VAL A 116 -41.33 -7.27 -30.33
N GLN A 117 -42.36 -6.75 -29.66
CA GLN A 117 -43.15 -5.57 -30.08
C GLN A 117 -43.75 -5.68 -31.51
N ASN A 118 -43.97 -6.91 -31.98
CA ASN A 118 -44.41 -7.29 -33.33
C ASN A 118 -43.40 -7.02 -34.46
N ASP A 119 -42.14 -6.70 -34.16
CA ASP A 119 -41.09 -6.63 -35.18
C ASP A 119 -40.81 -8.04 -35.75
N GLN A 120 -40.72 -8.17 -37.08
CA GLN A 120 -40.46 -9.44 -37.77
C GLN A 120 -38.97 -9.77 -37.88
N HIS A 121 -38.10 -8.81 -37.58
CA HIS A 121 -36.64 -8.87 -37.73
C HIS A 121 -35.90 -9.11 -36.41
N HIS A 122 -36.53 -8.84 -35.26
CA HIS A 122 -35.93 -9.15 -33.95
C HIS A 122 -35.81 -10.67 -33.73
N ARG A 123 -34.66 -11.11 -33.19
CA ARG A 123 -34.45 -12.45 -32.63
C ARG A 123 -33.83 -12.30 -31.25
N ILE A 124 -34.58 -12.68 -30.22
CA ILE A 124 -34.25 -12.38 -28.82
C ILE A 124 -33.95 -13.68 -28.08
N LEU A 125 -32.69 -13.85 -27.66
CA LEU A 125 -32.25 -14.97 -26.82
C LEU A 125 -32.44 -14.59 -25.34
N CYS A 126 -33.33 -15.28 -24.65
CA CYS A 126 -33.70 -15.05 -23.26
C CYS A 126 -33.05 -16.11 -22.34
N SER A 127 -32.44 -15.67 -21.22
CA SER A 127 -31.91 -16.59 -20.20
C SER A 127 -32.01 -16.06 -18.75
N ASN A 128 -32.24 -16.97 -17.80
CA ASN A 128 -32.22 -16.72 -16.35
C ASN A 128 -30.79 -16.61 -15.76
N ASP A 129 -29.76 -17.04 -16.48
CA ASP A 129 -28.35 -16.81 -16.11
C ASP A 129 -27.70 -16.09 -17.28
N CYS A 130 -27.13 -14.92 -17.03
CA CYS A 130 -26.42 -14.16 -18.05
C CYS A 130 -25.30 -14.98 -18.71
N LEU A 131 -24.63 -15.87 -17.98
CA LEU A 131 -23.47 -16.65 -18.43
C LEU A 131 -23.78 -18.12 -18.76
N ASN A 132 -24.94 -18.63 -18.33
CA ASN A 132 -25.34 -20.06 -18.38
C ASN A 132 -24.19 -21.02 -18.08
N LYS A 133 -23.51 -20.89 -16.94
CA LYS A 133 -22.23 -21.61 -16.70
C LYS A 133 -22.36 -23.13 -16.92
N ASP A 134 -23.41 -23.72 -16.36
CA ASP A 134 -23.72 -25.16 -16.47
C ASP A 134 -24.27 -25.59 -17.86
N ASN A 135 -24.56 -24.64 -18.74
CA ASN A 135 -25.13 -24.86 -20.09
C ASN A 135 -24.35 -24.06 -21.16
N SER A 136 -23.08 -23.75 -20.91
CA SER A 136 -22.29 -22.77 -21.67
C SER A 136 -22.07 -23.18 -23.13
N GLU A 137 -21.83 -24.46 -23.41
CA GLU A 137 -21.77 -25.00 -24.78
C GLU A 137 -23.10 -24.81 -25.55
N LYS A 138 -24.23 -25.04 -24.87
CA LYS A 138 -25.58 -24.88 -25.44
C LYS A 138 -25.88 -23.40 -25.71
N LEU A 139 -25.51 -22.51 -24.79
CA LEU A 139 -25.60 -21.07 -24.98
C LEU A 139 -24.77 -20.62 -26.20
N HIS A 140 -23.50 -21.03 -26.26
CA HIS A 140 -22.60 -20.69 -27.36
C HIS A 140 -23.15 -21.19 -28.71
N LYS A 141 -23.65 -22.43 -28.77
CA LYS A 141 -24.28 -22.96 -29.99
C LYS A 141 -25.47 -22.11 -30.45
N ILE A 142 -26.40 -21.75 -29.55
CA ILE A 142 -27.56 -20.93 -29.91
C ILE A 142 -27.13 -19.55 -30.41
N ILE A 143 -26.06 -18.97 -29.84
CA ILE A 143 -25.47 -17.72 -30.33
C ILE A 143 -24.91 -17.91 -31.74
N CYS A 144 -24.14 -18.96 -32.02
CA CYS A 144 -23.63 -19.25 -33.36
C CYS A 144 -24.76 -19.44 -34.39
N ASP A 145 -25.76 -20.28 -34.07
CA ASP A 145 -26.92 -20.54 -34.94
C ASP A 145 -27.68 -19.23 -35.28
N LEU A 146 -27.79 -18.29 -34.33
CA LEU A 146 -28.39 -16.98 -34.53
C LEU A 146 -27.51 -16.03 -35.37
N VAL A 147 -26.19 -16.02 -35.14
CA VAL A 147 -25.23 -15.22 -35.91
C VAL A 147 -25.19 -15.66 -37.38
N GLU A 148 -25.26 -16.97 -37.67
CA GLU A 148 -25.34 -17.46 -39.04
C GLU A 148 -26.67 -17.12 -39.72
N LYS A 149 -27.80 -17.26 -39.00
CA LYS A 149 -29.11 -16.79 -39.51
C LYS A 149 -29.10 -15.28 -39.81
N ALA A 150 -28.42 -14.45 -39.00
CA ALA A 150 -28.27 -13.01 -39.24
C ALA A 150 -27.30 -12.66 -40.39
N LYS A 151 -26.17 -13.37 -40.54
CA LYS A 151 -25.24 -13.19 -41.69
C LYS A 151 -25.95 -13.38 -43.03
N ASN A 152 -26.92 -14.29 -43.08
CA ASN A 152 -27.71 -14.60 -44.28
C ASN A 152 -28.91 -13.64 -44.51
N ASN A 153 -29.21 -12.74 -43.57
CA ASN A 153 -30.31 -11.78 -43.69
C ASN A 153 -30.00 -10.48 -42.92
N SER A 154 -29.48 -9.48 -43.63
CA SER A 154 -29.01 -8.19 -43.09
C SER A 154 -30.05 -7.38 -42.32
N ASN A 155 -31.34 -7.72 -42.41
CA ASN A 155 -32.40 -7.04 -41.68
C ASN A 155 -32.53 -7.56 -40.24
N ILE A 156 -32.02 -8.76 -39.92
CA ILE A 156 -32.18 -9.37 -38.59
C ILE A 156 -31.43 -8.57 -37.52
N HIS A 157 -32.08 -8.35 -36.38
CA HIS A 157 -31.48 -7.72 -35.20
C HIS A 157 -31.44 -8.74 -34.06
N LEU A 158 -30.23 -9.03 -33.58
CA LEU A 158 -29.99 -9.99 -32.49
C LEU A 158 -30.03 -9.27 -31.15
N ILE A 159 -30.75 -9.83 -30.17
CA ILE A 159 -30.90 -9.26 -28.83
C ILE A 159 -30.64 -10.34 -27.79
N TYR A 160 -29.86 -10.04 -26.75
CA TYR A 160 -29.68 -10.92 -25.59
C TYR A 160 -30.43 -10.36 -24.39
N ALA A 161 -31.43 -11.09 -23.92
CA ALA A 161 -32.32 -10.73 -22.84
C ALA A 161 -31.93 -11.44 -21.54
N ASP A 162 -31.32 -10.69 -20.63
CA ASP A 162 -30.86 -11.15 -19.32
C ASP A 162 -31.98 -11.05 -18.27
N PHE A 163 -32.46 -12.22 -17.80
CA PHE A 163 -33.43 -12.40 -16.72
C PHE A 163 -32.76 -12.70 -15.36
N SER A 164 -31.44 -12.59 -15.20
CA SER A 164 -30.73 -12.93 -13.94
C SER A 164 -31.32 -12.28 -12.69
N ASP A 165 -31.77 -11.02 -12.82
CA ASP A 165 -32.38 -10.24 -11.73
C ASP A 165 -33.93 -10.14 -11.86
N CYS A 166 -34.55 -10.98 -12.71
CA CYS A 166 -35.99 -10.94 -12.96
C CYS A 166 -36.79 -11.81 -11.99
N SER A 167 -37.94 -11.30 -11.53
CA SER A 167 -38.87 -12.07 -10.69
C SER A 167 -39.59 -13.20 -11.42
N PHE A 168 -39.67 -13.12 -12.76
CA PHE A 168 -40.13 -14.21 -13.62
C PHE A 168 -38.95 -15.14 -13.96
N GLN A 169 -39.20 -16.45 -13.95
CA GLN A 169 -38.19 -17.48 -14.24
C GLN A 169 -38.61 -18.28 -15.48
N LEU A 170 -37.78 -18.26 -16.51
CA LEU A 170 -37.93 -19.11 -17.70
C LEU A 170 -37.75 -20.59 -17.32
N SER A 171 -38.45 -21.49 -18.01
CA SER A 171 -38.25 -22.95 -17.83
C SER A 171 -36.94 -23.46 -18.44
N SER A 172 -36.41 -22.76 -19.45
CA SER A 172 -35.09 -22.97 -20.06
C SER A 172 -34.72 -21.77 -20.93
N MET A 173 -33.49 -21.72 -21.46
CA MET A 173 -33.10 -20.74 -22.50
C MET A 173 -34.10 -20.78 -23.68
N MET A 174 -34.56 -19.59 -24.09
CA MET A 174 -35.67 -19.42 -25.04
C MET A 174 -35.25 -18.45 -26.15
N VAL A 175 -35.58 -18.77 -27.40
CA VAL A 175 -35.39 -17.87 -28.54
C VAL A 175 -36.75 -17.36 -29.00
N LEU A 176 -37.00 -16.07 -28.78
CA LEU A 176 -38.21 -15.40 -29.24
C LEU A 176 -37.97 -14.80 -30.64
N SER A 177 -38.83 -15.20 -31.58
CA SER A 177 -38.91 -14.62 -32.91
C SER A 177 -40.34 -14.15 -33.20
N SER A 178 -40.63 -13.77 -34.44
CA SER A 178 -42.00 -13.52 -34.88
C SER A 178 -42.74 -14.82 -35.15
N ILE A 179 -44.06 -14.83 -34.90
CA ILE A 179 -44.93 -16.02 -34.89
C ILE A 179 -44.91 -16.80 -36.23
N LYS A 180 -44.44 -16.19 -37.33
CA LYS A 180 -44.30 -16.84 -38.64
C LYS A 180 -43.23 -17.92 -38.70
N ASP A 181 -42.12 -17.80 -37.95
CA ASP A 181 -40.96 -18.71 -38.11
C ASP A 181 -41.22 -20.10 -37.51
N ILE A 182 -42.19 -20.23 -36.61
CA ILE A 182 -42.42 -21.42 -35.76
C ILE A 182 -42.85 -22.65 -36.57
N TYR A 183 -43.29 -22.47 -37.83
CA TYR A 183 -43.85 -23.55 -38.65
C TYR A 183 -42.85 -24.36 -39.48
N GLU A 184 -41.59 -23.95 -39.61
CA GLU A 184 -40.61 -24.65 -40.47
C GLU A 184 -39.77 -25.70 -39.71
N ASP A 185 -39.28 -25.37 -38.51
CA ASP A 185 -38.36 -26.22 -37.71
C ASP A 185 -39.01 -27.53 -37.15
N ILE A 186 -40.33 -27.72 -37.28
CA ILE A 186 -41.05 -28.90 -36.73
C ILE A 186 -40.85 -30.18 -37.58
N THR A 187 -40.33 -30.06 -38.81
CA THR A 187 -40.39 -31.15 -39.81
C THR A 187 -39.24 -32.18 -39.76
N HIS A 188 -38.18 -31.97 -38.97
CA HIS A 188 -37.02 -32.86 -38.94
C HIS A 188 -36.47 -33.20 -37.54
N GLN A 189 -36.77 -34.42 -37.07
CA GLN A 189 -36.00 -35.13 -36.02
C GLN A 189 -35.87 -36.62 -36.35
N PRO A 190 -34.67 -37.21 -36.18
CA PRO A 190 -34.46 -38.63 -35.94
C PRO A 190 -34.17 -38.94 -34.45
N SER A 191 -34.41 -40.18 -34.04
CA SER A 191 -34.39 -40.66 -32.64
C SER A 191 -33.02 -41.21 -32.15
N PRO A 192 -32.80 -41.36 -30.82
CA PRO A 192 -31.50 -41.73 -30.25
C PRO A 192 -31.26 -43.26 -30.13
N PRO A 193 -29.99 -43.72 -30.15
CA PRO A 193 -29.59 -45.09 -29.83
C PRO A 193 -29.30 -45.34 -28.33
N LEU A 194 -29.05 -46.60 -27.96
CA LEU A 194 -29.09 -47.13 -26.59
C LEU A 194 -27.75 -47.15 -25.84
N THR A 195 -27.87 -47.34 -24.53
CA THR A 195 -26.82 -47.75 -23.59
C THR A 195 -26.27 -49.16 -23.86
N THR A 196 -25.00 -49.39 -23.50
CA THR A 196 -24.50 -50.72 -23.08
C THR A 196 -23.37 -50.58 -22.06
N THR A 197 -23.43 -51.36 -20.99
CA THR A 197 -22.39 -51.51 -19.96
C THR A 197 -21.59 -52.79 -20.16
N ILE A 198 -20.29 -52.79 -19.87
CA ILE A 198 -19.49 -54.00 -19.62
C ILE A 198 -18.53 -53.71 -18.46
N GLU A 199 -18.59 -54.52 -17.40
CA GLU A 199 -17.55 -54.63 -16.38
C GLU A 199 -16.58 -55.78 -16.72
N THR A 200 -15.33 -55.72 -16.26
CA THR A 200 -14.59 -56.94 -15.84
C THR A 200 -13.33 -56.59 -15.03
N SER A 201 -12.94 -57.49 -14.13
CA SER A 201 -11.77 -57.45 -13.24
C SER A 201 -11.38 -58.92 -12.90
N PRO A 202 -10.44 -59.28 -11.99
CA PRO A 202 -9.49 -58.50 -11.17
C PRO A 202 -8.06 -59.13 -11.16
N SER A 203 -7.34 -58.99 -10.01
CA SER A 203 -6.19 -59.79 -9.48
C SER A 203 -4.74 -59.33 -9.76
N SER A 204 -3.74 -59.51 -8.87
CA SER A 204 -3.71 -59.69 -7.39
C SER A 204 -2.27 -59.78 -6.81
N PHE A 205 -2.06 -59.37 -5.53
CA PHE A 205 -0.88 -59.64 -4.65
C PHE A 205 0.48 -58.99 -5.07
N THR A 206 1.49 -58.70 -4.21
CA THR A 206 1.69 -58.88 -2.74
C THR A 206 2.67 -57.81 -2.16
N GLN A 207 2.66 -57.60 -0.83
CA GLN A 207 3.72 -56.96 0.00
C GLN A 207 4.64 -58.05 0.66
N PRO A 208 5.69 -57.78 1.49
CA PRO A 208 6.07 -56.58 2.29
C PRO A 208 7.55 -56.11 1.98
N GLU A 209 8.43 -55.51 2.81
CA GLU A 209 8.50 -55.16 4.25
C GLU A 209 9.48 -53.97 4.55
N VAL A 210 10.03 -53.85 5.79
CA VAL A 210 10.83 -52.69 6.32
C VAL A 210 12.06 -53.17 7.13
N PRO A 211 13.16 -52.38 7.19
CA PRO A 211 13.96 -52.27 8.43
C PRO A 211 14.36 -50.81 8.83
N ILE A 212 15.05 -50.65 9.96
CA ILE A 212 15.04 -49.44 10.85
C ILE A 212 16.45 -48.82 11.07
N LEU A 213 16.48 -47.59 11.63
CA LEU A 213 17.63 -46.81 12.16
C LEU A 213 18.62 -47.59 13.06
N PRO A 214 19.86 -47.06 13.21
CA PRO A 214 20.29 -46.35 14.44
C PRO A 214 20.79 -44.91 14.13
N SER A 215 20.71 -43.86 14.96
CA SER A 215 20.72 -43.65 16.44
C SER A 215 22.12 -43.61 17.10
N SER A 216 22.55 -42.43 17.56
CA SER A 216 23.62 -42.27 18.56
C SER A 216 23.58 -40.87 19.21
N ASP A 217 23.40 -40.81 20.52
CA ASP A 217 23.47 -39.58 21.31
C ASP A 217 24.92 -39.12 21.56
N THR A 218 25.11 -37.86 21.94
CA THR A 218 26.15 -37.47 22.92
C THR A 218 25.78 -36.14 23.59
N ASP A 219 26.17 -35.97 24.84
CA ASP A 219 25.66 -34.95 25.77
C ASP A 219 26.80 -34.39 26.65
N ILE A 220 26.48 -33.45 27.54
CA ILE A 220 27.26 -32.94 28.68
C ILE A 220 28.23 -31.76 28.36
N SER A 221 27.69 -30.57 28.64
CA SER A 221 28.32 -29.33 29.14
C SER A 221 29.86 -29.22 29.30
N SER A 222 30.42 -28.08 28.88
CA SER A 222 31.00 -27.07 29.83
C SER A 222 31.65 -25.86 29.13
N VAL A 223 31.03 -24.68 29.20
CA VAL A 223 31.73 -23.38 29.02
C VAL A 223 31.13 -22.34 29.95
N THR A 224 31.78 -22.11 31.11
CA THR A 224 31.51 -20.94 31.95
C THR A 224 32.48 -19.84 31.54
N LEU A 225 32.01 -18.84 30.76
CA LEU A 225 32.80 -17.67 30.40
C LEU A 225 32.23 -16.39 31.02
N ALA A 226 33.15 -15.55 31.47
CA ALA A 226 32.92 -14.41 32.36
C ALA A 226 31.78 -13.48 31.90
N VAL A 227 30.90 -13.13 32.86
CA VAL A 227 30.14 -11.88 32.81
C VAL A 227 31.12 -10.73 33.01
N THR A 228 31.87 -10.42 31.95
CA THR A 228 32.59 -9.15 31.83
C THR A 228 31.52 -8.07 31.82
N SER A 229 31.65 -7.05 32.68
CA SER A 229 30.70 -5.94 32.73
C SER A 229 30.58 -5.31 31.35
N MET A 230 29.42 -5.46 30.70
CA MET A 230 29.15 -4.79 29.43
C MET A 230 29.37 -3.29 29.64
N ALA A 231 30.30 -2.71 28.89
CA ALA A 231 30.37 -1.27 28.79
C ALA A 231 29.01 -0.78 28.27
N ILE A 232 28.36 0.11 29.02
CA ILE A 232 27.11 0.72 28.58
C ILE A 232 27.43 1.44 27.27
N ASP A 233 26.68 1.12 26.20
CA ASP A 233 26.85 1.81 24.92
C ASP A 233 26.27 3.22 25.08
N ASP A 234 27.14 4.17 25.46
CA ASP A 234 26.89 5.61 25.52
C ASP A 234 26.55 6.23 24.13
N THR A 235 26.31 5.40 23.10
CA THR A 235 25.83 5.83 21.79
C THR A 235 24.31 5.93 21.76
N ILE A 236 23.80 7.15 21.73
CA ILE A 236 22.40 7.50 21.48
C ILE A 236 22.07 7.21 20.01
N ASN A 237 21.25 6.19 19.77
CA ASN A 237 20.81 5.73 18.46
C ASN A 237 19.50 6.41 18.03
N ILE A 238 19.48 7.01 16.85
CA ILE A 238 18.30 7.68 16.28
C ILE A 238 18.06 7.23 14.86
N LEU A 239 16.84 6.79 14.58
CA LEU A 239 16.37 6.45 13.23
C LEU A 239 15.74 7.68 12.58
N LEU A 240 16.19 8.07 11.38
CA LEU A 240 15.43 9.00 10.54
C LEU A 240 14.46 8.21 9.66
N LEU A 241 13.21 8.65 9.56
CA LEU A 241 12.24 8.11 8.61
C LEU A 241 11.54 9.26 7.90
N GLY A 242 11.10 9.02 6.68
CA GLY A 242 10.44 10.04 5.88
C GLY A 242 10.48 9.70 4.40
N GLU A 243 9.55 10.30 3.67
CA GLU A 243 9.28 10.06 2.25
C GLU A 243 10.48 10.38 1.36
N THR A 244 10.54 9.75 0.20
CA THR A 244 11.51 10.08 -0.85
C THR A 244 11.51 11.58 -1.16
N GLY A 245 12.70 12.18 -1.21
CA GLY A 245 12.83 13.62 -1.45
C GLY A 245 12.35 14.54 -0.32
N VAL A 246 12.11 14.04 0.91
CA VAL A 246 11.86 14.88 2.09
C VAL A 246 13.13 15.57 2.63
N GLY A 247 14.32 15.14 2.18
CA GLY A 247 15.60 15.77 2.50
C GLY A 247 16.35 15.20 3.71
N LYS A 248 16.20 13.89 4.01
CA LYS A 248 16.85 13.24 5.17
C LYS A 248 18.37 13.41 5.17
N SER A 249 19.02 13.00 4.08
CA SER A 249 20.48 13.05 3.92
C SER A 249 21.00 14.49 3.86
N THR A 250 20.24 15.40 3.24
CA THR A 250 20.51 16.85 3.26
C THR A 250 20.43 17.42 4.68
N PHE A 251 19.48 16.96 5.50
CA PHE A 251 19.39 17.33 6.91
C PHE A 251 20.58 16.80 7.71
N ILE A 252 21.06 15.58 7.48
CA ILE A 252 22.26 15.04 8.16
C ILE A 252 23.49 15.91 7.86
N ASN A 253 23.72 16.24 6.58
CA ASN A 253 24.82 17.13 6.17
C ASN A 253 24.67 18.53 6.80
N ALA A 254 23.48 19.13 6.77
CA ALA A 254 23.24 20.43 7.39
C ALA A 254 23.48 20.40 8.91
N PHE A 255 22.98 19.36 9.60
CA PHE A 255 23.14 19.13 11.04
C PHE A 255 24.61 18.94 11.44
N ALA A 256 25.43 18.30 10.60
CA ALA A 256 26.88 18.22 10.80
C ALA A 256 27.56 19.60 10.85
N ASN A 257 27.16 20.51 9.96
CA ASN A 257 27.67 21.88 9.94
C ASN A 257 27.12 22.71 11.13
N TYR A 258 25.85 22.55 11.50
CA TYR A 258 25.23 23.19 12.68
C TYR A 258 25.85 22.78 14.02
N LEU A 259 26.52 21.63 14.07
CA LEU A 259 27.31 21.15 15.20
C LEU A 259 28.75 21.67 15.20
N THR A 260 29.32 21.92 14.02
CA THR A 260 30.73 22.28 13.83
C THR A 260 30.97 23.80 13.92
N PHE A 261 30.02 24.60 13.43
CA PHE A 261 30.12 26.05 13.33
C PHE A 261 28.96 26.74 14.07
N ASN A 262 29.21 27.90 14.67
CA ASN A 262 28.18 28.68 15.34
C ASN A 262 27.46 29.62 14.36
N THR A 263 28.18 30.21 13.41
CA THR A 263 27.63 31.15 12.42
C THR A 263 27.83 30.63 10.98
N LEU A 264 27.09 31.22 10.03
CA LEU A 264 27.22 30.85 8.62
C LEU A 264 28.59 31.32 8.07
N GLU A 265 29.08 32.45 8.54
CA GLU A 265 30.37 33.04 8.16
C GLU A 265 31.54 32.17 8.63
N GLU A 266 31.44 31.57 9.82
CA GLU A 266 32.40 30.54 10.28
C GLU A 266 32.41 29.33 9.34
N ALA A 267 31.24 28.88 8.86
CA ALA A 267 31.11 27.76 7.93
C ALA A 267 31.50 28.11 6.47
N GLU A 268 31.42 29.37 6.07
CA GLU A 268 31.90 29.87 4.77
C GLU A 268 33.43 29.87 4.69
N ILE A 269 34.10 30.26 5.78
CA ILE A 269 35.57 30.32 5.89
C ILE A 269 36.14 28.92 6.22
N GLY A 270 35.42 28.14 7.02
CA GLY A 270 35.82 26.80 7.45
C GLY A 270 35.71 25.73 6.38
N GLN A 271 36.36 24.59 6.65
CA GLN A 271 36.20 23.38 5.85
C GLN A 271 34.80 22.79 6.13
N ARG A 272 33.88 22.99 5.19
CA ARG A 272 32.49 22.51 5.24
C ARG A 272 32.46 21.00 5.49
N VAL A 273 31.58 20.55 6.38
CA VAL A 273 31.42 19.12 6.69
C VAL A 273 30.38 18.53 5.76
N VAL A 274 30.76 17.55 4.95
CA VAL A 274 29.82 16.80 4.11
C VAL A 274 30.12 15.32 4.29
N LEU A 275 29.11 14.57 4.72
CA LEU A 275 29.19 13.15 5.11
C LEU A 275 28.53 12.23 4.08
N ILE A 276 27.69 12.82 3.21
CA ILE A 276 26.87 12.14 2.21
C ILE A 276 26.97 12.95 0.92
N PRO A 277 27.22 12.33 -0.26
CA PRO A 277 27.20 13.03 -1.53
C PRO A 277 25.88 13.78 -1.75
N VAL A 278 25.94 14.92 -2.43
CA VAL A 278 24.75 15.73 -2.76
C VAL A 278 24.79 16.19 -4.21
N SER A 279 23.64 16.09 -4.88
CA SER A 279 23.40 16.64 -6.21
C SER A 279 22.04 17.34 -6.21
N PHE A 280 22.00 18.62 -6.57
CA PHE A 280 20.76 19.38 -6.71
C PHE A 280 20.86 20.45 -7.79
N MET A 281 19.73 20.80 -8.40
CA MET A 281 19.63 21.94 -9.31
C MET A 281 19.29 23.22 -8.54
N ILE A 282 19.80 24.35 -9.00
CA ILE A 282 19.45 25.72 -8.59
C ILE A 282 19.37 26.60 -9.84
N THR A 283 18.37 27.48 -9.91
CA THR A 283 18.16 28.42 -11.02
C THR A 283 18.67 29.81 -10.65
N MET A 284 19.34 30.50 -11.57
CA MET A 284 19.89 31.85 -11.35
C MET A 284 19.46 32.89 -12.39
N GLY A 285 19.34 34.14 -11.94
CA GLY A 285 18.99 35.30 -12.78
C GLY A 285 17.57 35.27 -13.37
N ASP A 286 17.22 36.34 -14.08
CA ASP A 286 15.89 36.54 -14.67
C ASP A 286 15.52 35.49 -15.74
N ASN A 287 16.53 34.80 -16.30
CA ASN A 287 16.38 33.74 -17.29
C ASN A 287 16.23 32.34 -16.68
N PHE A 288 16.32 32.20 -15.35
CA PHE A 288 16.31 30.91 -14.63
C PHE A 288 17.40 29.93 -15.08
N GLU A 289 18.63 30.40 -15.24
CA GLU A 289 19.78 29.61 -15.70
C GLU A 289 20.05 28.41 -14.78
N GLU A 290 19.95 27.19 -15.30
CA GLU A 290 20.05 25.96 -14.52
C GLU A 290 21.49 25.58 -14.20
N HIS A 291 21.84 25.57 -12.91
CA HIS A 291 23.11 25.06 -12.41
C HIS A 291 22.88 23.76 -11.62
N ILE A 292 23.52 22.67 -12.05
CA ILE A 292 23.56 21.41 -11.29
C ILE A 292 24.74 21.49 -10.32
N VAL A 293 24.45 21.77 -9.05
CA VAL A 293 25.41 21.77 -7.95
C VAL A 293 25.67 20.32 -7.51
N LYS A 294 26.95 19.94 -7.44
CA LYS A 294 27.38 18.64 -6.90
C LYS A 294 28.44 18.81 -5.83
N PHE A 295 28.46 17.91 -4.85
CA PHE A 295 29.55 17.78 -3.88
C PHE A 295 29.65 16.37 -3.35
N GLY A 296 30.89 15.94 -3.09
CA GLY A 296 31.23 14.61 -2.63
C GLY A 296 31.49 13.70 -3.82
N ASP A 297 32.58 12.95 -3.76
CA ASP A 297 32.77 11.80 -4.63
C ASP A 297 31.68 10.77 -4.29
N ILE A 298 31.16 10.08 -5.30
CA ILE A 298 30.18 9.00 -5.08
C ILE A 298 30.93 7.90 -4.32
N ASP A 299 30.45 7.52 -3.12
CA ASP A 299 30.97 6.41 -2.32
C ASP A 299 31.26 5.19 -3.22
N ASP A 300 32.34 4.43 -2.97
CA ASP A 300 32.64 3.17 -3.69
C ASP A 300 31.46 2.17 -3.70
N LEU A 301 30.53 2.32 -2.74
CA LEU A 301 29.32 1.53 -2.54
C LEU A 301 28.09 2.04 -3.33
N ASN A 302 28.17 3.19 -4.00
CA ASN A 302 27.09 3.79 -4.81
C ASN A 302 25.73 3.92 -4.06
N ASN A 303 25.76 4.27 -2.77
CA ASN A 303 24.55 4.25 -1.92
C ASN A 303 23.51 5.35 -2.22
N GLU A 304 23.88 6.40 -2.97
CA GLU A 304 23.00 7.52 -3.32
C GLU A 304 22.80 7.59 -4.85
N ASP A 305 21.57 7.33 -5.31
CA ASP A 305 21.19 7.36 -6.72
C ASP A 305 20.34 8.58 -7.06
N PHE A 306 20.94 9.53 -7.78
CA PHE A 306 20.30 10.77 -8.23
C PHE A 306 19.66 10.66 -9.63
N ASN A 307 19.73 9.51 -10.29
CA ASN A 307 19.37 9.36 -11.71
C ASN A 307 17.90 9.03 -11.94
N HIS A 308 17.16 8.63 -10.89
CA HIS A 308 15.79 8.12 -11.00
C HIS A 308 14.79 8.97 -10.17
N PRO A 309 14.22 10.04 -10.75
CA PRO A 309 13.26 10.90 -10.05
C PRO A 309 12.07 10.13 -9.45
N GLY A 310 11.85 10.32 -8.15
CA GLY A 310 10.76 9.67 -7.40
C GLY A 310 11.11 8.29 -6.82
N GLN A 311 12.26 7.70 -7.16
CA GLN A 311 12.84 6.61 -6.36
C GLN A 311 13.58 7.19 -5.16
N SER A 312 13.70 6.42 -4.08
CA SER A 312 14.59 6.77 -2.97
C SER A 312 16.01 7.03 -3.50
N VAL A 313 16.67 8.09 -3.03
CA VAL A 313 18.05 8.42 -3.39
C VAL A 313 19.00 7.49 -2.63
N THR A 314 18.88 7.45 -1.30
CA THR A 314 19.53 6.46 -0.42
C THR A 314 19.01 5.05 -0.70
N GLN A 315 19.87 4.11 -1.10
CA GLN A 315 19.49 2.72 -1.38
C GLN A 315 19.55 1.81 -0.14
N HIS A 316 20.54 1.99 0.75
CA HIS A 316 20.68 1.20 1.97
C HIS A 316 20.89 2.09 3.21
N CYS A 317 20.52 1.55 4.38
CA CYS A 317 20.69 2.24 5.66
C CYS A 317 22.17 2.46 6.00
N LYS A 318 22.49 3.67 6.49
CA LYS A 318 23.88 4.07 6.81
C LYS A 318 23.91 4.93 8.07
N SER A 319 24.86 4.64 8.95
CA SER A 319 25.00 5.29 10.26
C SER A 319 26.06 6.38 10.25
N TYR A 320 25.69 7.56 10.76
CA TYR A 320 26.58 8.72 10.91
C TYR A 320 26.73 9.03 12.40
N ILE A 321 27.97 9.06 12.90
CA ILE A 321 28.27 9.22 14.32
C ILE A 321 28.83 10.62 14.57
N PHE A 322 28.14 11.36 15.43
CA PHE A 322 28.51 12.68 15.91
C PHE A 322 28.98 12.57 17.36
N ASN A 323 30.14 13.15 17.68
CA ASN A 323 30.51 13.36 19.07
C ASN A 323 29.69 14.54 19.59
N LEU A 324 29.02 14.36 20.73
CA LEU A 324 28.46 15.49 21.46
C LEU A 324 29.59 16.22 22.20
N ASN A 325 29.34 17.45 22.64
CA ASN A 325 30.33 18.38 23.19
C ASN A 325 31.27 17.71 24.22
N ASP A 326 32.55 18.10 24.30
CA ASP A 326 33.60 17.47 25.12
C ASP A 326 33.26 17.12 26.59
N SER A 327 32.29 17.83 27.18
CA SER A 327 31.76 17.57 28.53
C SER A 327 30.82 16.36 28.65
N ASP A 328 30.24 15.90 27.54
CA ASP A 328 29.25 14.83 27.46
C ASP A 328 29.81 13.72 26.55
N ARG A 329 30.28 12.63 27.16
CA ARG A 329 30.99 11.53 26.44
C ARG A 329 30.09 10.73 25.49
N ARG A 330 28.79 11.00 25.48
CA ARG A 330 27.82 10.27 24.65
C ARG A 330 27.99 10.59 23.18
N LYS A 331 27.83 9.57 22.35
CA LYS A 331 27.85 9.69 20.89
C LYS A 331 26.43 9.75 20.38
N LEU A 332 26.17 10.51 19.33
CA LEU A 332 24.89 10.52 18.64
C LEU A 332 25.05 9.78 17.30
N ARG A 333 24.47 8.59 17.18
CA ARG A 333 24.39 7.84 15.94
C ARG A 333 23.05 8.16 15.26
N ILE A 334 23.11 8.85 14.13
CA ILE A 334 21.95 9.04 13.24
C ILE A 334 22.00 7.97 12.15
N ILE A 335 20.95 7.16 12.08
CA ILE A 335 20.72 6.14 11.06
C ILE A 335 19.88 6.78 9.96
N ASP A 336 20.47 6.99 8.78
CA ASP A 336 19.71 7.35 7.58
C ASP A 336 19.11 6.09 6.94
N THR A 337 18.03 6.26 6.19
CA THR A 337 17.27 5.16 5.58
C THR A 337 16.85 5.48 4.15
N PRO A 338 16.50 4.46 3.35
CA PRO A 338 15.68 4.67 2.17
C PRO A 338 14.40 5.47 2.48
N GLY A 339 13.91 6.20 1.49
CA GLY A 339 12.59 6.81 1.51
C GLY A 339 11.49 5.77 1.30
N PHE A 340 10.35 5.98 1.96
CA PHE A 340 9.09 5.36 1.56
C PHE A 340 8.35 6.24 0.54
N GLY A 341 7.32 5.70 -0.10
CA GLY A 341 6.62 6.35 -1.21
C GLY A 341 7.41 6.29 -2.52
N ASP A 342 8.24 5.25 -2.69
CA ASP A 342 9.05 5.04 -3.88
C ASP A 342 8.17 4.77 -5.13
N THR A 343 8.55 5.30 -6.30
CA THR A 343 7.83 5.05 -7.56
C THR A 343 7.88 3.58 -8.01
N ARG A 344 8.75 2.76 -7.43
CA ARG A 344 8.78 1.29 -7.55
C ARG A 344 7.61 0.59 -6.82
N GLY A 345 6.85 1.32 -5.98
CA GLY A 345 5.59 0.87 -5.39
C GLY A 345 5.71 0.11 -4.06
N ILE A 346 4.55 -0.34 -3.55
CA ILE A 346 4.40 -0.92 -2.19
C ILE A 346 5.38 -2.07 -1.93
N GLU A 347 5.62 -2.97 -2.88
CA GLU A 347 6.59 -4.06 -2.70
C GLU A 347 8.01 -3.59 -2.42
N GLN A 348 8.41 -2.44 -2.96
CA GLN A 348 9.73 -1.88 -2.68
C GLN A 348 9.76 -1.16 -1.32
N ASP A 349 8.69 -0.46 -0.95
CA ASP A 349 8.53 0.10 0.40
C ASP A 349 8.54 -1.02 1.48
N ASP A 350 7.98 -2.19 1.17
CA ASP A 350 8.00 -3.38 2.04
C ASP A 350 9.43 -3.92 2.23
N ARG A 351 10.18 -4.12 1.15
CA ARG A 351 11.62 -4.49 1.21
C ARG A 351 12.46 -3.44 1.92
N ASN A 352 12.19 -2.15 1.67
CA ASN A 352 12.87 -1.04 2.34
C ASN A 352 12.63 -1.10 3.86
N MET A 353 11.40 -1.41 4.30
CA MET A 353 11.08 -1.61 5.71
C MET A 353 11.76 -2.86 6.31
N GLU A 354 11.82 -3.97 5.57
CA GLU A 354 12.54 -5.18 6.01
C GLU A 354 14.04 -4.90 6.21
N HIS A 355 14.69 -4.24 5.25
CA HIS A 355 16.10 -3.84 5.38
C HIS A 355 16.34 -2.80 6.49
N ILE A 356 15.39 -1.91 6.79
CA ILE A 356 15.48 -1.02 7.96
C ILE A 356 15.48 -1.82 9.27
N LEU A 357 14.66 -2.87 9.39
CA LEU A 357 14.58 -3.73 10.58
C LEU A 357 15.80 -4.64 10.70
N GLU A 358 16.25 -5.23 9.60
CA GLU A 358 17.51 -5.98 9.50
C GLU A 358 18.71 -5.11 9.94
N TYR A 359 18.81 -3.88 9.43
CA TYR A 359 19.85 -2.93 9.83
C TYR A 359 19.75 -2.58 11.32
N LEU A 360 18.53 -2.37 11.84
CA LEU A 360 18.29 -2.04 13.25
C LEU A 360 18.68 -3.18 14.22
N SER A 361 18.58 -4.44 13.82
CA SER A 361 18.97 -5.60 14.65
C SER A 361 20.46 -5.62 15.03
N ASN A 362 21.30 -4.82 14.37
CA ASN A 362 22.71 -4.64 14.71
C ASN A 362 22.95 -3.72 15.92
N PHE A 363 21.90 -3.10 16.48
CA PHE A 363 21.99 -2.20 17.63
C PHE A 363 21.21 -2.75 18.83
N THR A 364 21.83 -2.75 20.01
CA THR A 364 21.23 -3.25 21.27
C THR A 364 20.00 -2.47 21.72
N HIS A 365 19.83 -1.24 21.23
CA HIS A 365 18.74 -0.36 21.60
C HIS A 365 18.58 0.77 20.57
N LEU A 366 17.40 1.40 20.58
CA LEU A 366 17.12 2.64 19.85
C LEU A 366 16.65 3.71 20.85
N ASN A 367 17.01 4.98 20.69
CA ASN A 367 16.66 6.03 21.65
C ASN A 367 15.57 6.95 21.10
N ALA A 368 15.56 7.23 19.79
CA ALA A 368 14.53 8.06 19.17
C ALA A 368 14.23 7.65 17.72
N ILE A 369 13.02 7.99 17.27
CA ILE A 369 12.58 7.85 15.87
C ILE A 369 12.10 9.21 15.40
N CYS A 370 12.85 9.81 14.47
CA CYS A 370 12.58 11.12 13.89
C CYS A 370 11.85 10.96 12.56
N PHE A 371 10.55 11.25 12.52
CA PHE A 371 9.80 11.35 11.28
C PHE A 371 9.97 12.74 10.66
N LEU A 372 10.52 12.77 9.45
CA LEU A 372 10.72 13.97 8.64
C LEU A 372 9.54 14.19 7.68
N PHE A 373 9.09 15.45 7.60
CA PHE A 373 7.98 15.92 6.77
C PHE A 373 8.35 17.25 6.11
N LYS A 374 7.74 17.56 4.95
CA LYS A 374 7.58 18.95 4.50
C LYS A 374 6.35 19.55 5.18
N PRO A 375 6.31 20.87 5.48
CA PRO A 375 5.20 21.49 6.22
C PRO A 375 4.00 21.91 5.34
N ASN A 376 4.14 21.91 4.01
CA ASN A 376 3.12 22.36 3.06
C ASN A 376 2.44 21.20 2.30
N GLU A 377 2.41 20.00 2.86
CA GLU A 377 1.78 18.86 2.19
C GLU A 377 0.26 18.92 2.34
N SER A 378 -0.43 19.22 1.24
CA SER A 378 -1.91 19.32 1.20
C SER A 378 -2.63 18.03 1.62
N LYS A 379 -1.93 16.89 1.57
CA LYS A 379 -2.38 15.56 2.00
C LYS A 379 -1.16 14.78 2.49
N LEU A 380 -1.24 14.13 3.64
CA LEU A 380 -0.27 13.08 3.97
C LEU A 380 -0.51 11.86 3.08
N ASN A 381 0.55 11.40 2.43
CA ASN A 381 0.55 10.23 1.56
C ASN A 381 0.15 8.95 2.33
N ILE A 382 -0.42 7.96 1.65
CA ILE A 382 -0.90 6.71 2.27
C ILE A 382 0.25 5.94 2.95
N TYR A 383 1.47 6.07 2.42
CA TYR A 383 2.68 5.47 2.97
C TYR A 383 3.01 5.97 4.38
N TYR A 384 2.71 7.22 4.75
CA TYR A 384 2.85 7.67 6.14
C TYR A 384 1.93 6.87 7.08
N ARG A 385 0.70 6.54 6.67
CA ARG A 385 -0.18 5.68 7.48
C ARG A 385 0.38 4.26 7.59
N LEU A 386 0.83 3.67 6.49
CA LEU A 386 1.38 2.29 6.48
C LEU A 386 2.67 2.18 7.32
N CYS A 387 3.60 3.13 7.14
CA CYS A 387 4.84 3.24 7.90
C CYS A 387 4.54 3.44 9.40
N PHE A 388 3.64 4.35 9.76
CA PHE A 388 3.24 4.53 11.16
C PHE A 388 2.59 3.24 11.71
N THR A 389 1.60 2.64 11.05
CA THR A 389 0.93 1.43 11.55
C THR A 389 1.91 0.29 11.79
N ARG A 390 2.84 0.02 10.86
CA ARG A 390 3.87 -1.02 11.03
C ARG A 390 4.85 -0.68 12.16
N LEU A 391 5.36 0.54 12.19
CA LEU A 391 6.35 0.96 13.19
C LEU A 391 5.75 0.95 14.61
N PHE A 392 4.52 1.44 14.78
CA PHE A 392 3.83 1.42 16.06
C PHE A 392 3.31 0.03 16.49
N SER A 393 3.20 -0.95 15.58
CA SER A 393 2.99 -2.36 15.99
C SER A 393 4.28 -3.03 16.49
N LEU A 394 5.45 -2.52 16.07
CA LEU A 394 6.75 -2.99 16.53
C LEU A 394 7.17 -2.31 17.85
N LEU A 395 6.86 -1.02 18.04
CA LEU A 395 7.09 -0.30 19.29
C LEU A 395 6.18 -0.77 20.44
N HIS A 396 6.77 -1.05 21.59
CA HIS A 396 6.03 -1.27 22.84
C HIS A 396 5.43 0.07 23.32
N GLN A 397 4.28 0.05 24.02
CA GLN A 397 3.54 1.27 24.40
C GLN A 397 4.37 2.30 25.19
N ASN A 398 5.38 1.87 25.95
CA ASN A 398 6.25 2.77 26.71
C ASN A 398 7.12 3.67 25.81
N ASN A 399 7.46 3.17 24.62
CA ASN A 399 8.41 3.77 23.67
C ASN A 399 7.78 4.86 22.79
N VAL A 400 6.46 5.08 22.92
CA VAL A 400 5.66 6.04 22.16
C VAL A 400 6.10 7.50 22.43
N ASN A 401 6.77 7.75 23.55
CA ASN A 401 7.36 9.06 23.91
C ASN A 401 8.63 9.39 23.10
N ASN A 402 9.26 8.40 22.47
CA ASN A 402 10.56 8.55 21.79
C ASN A 402 10.41 9.01 20.32
N VAL A 403 9.19 9.39 19.95
CA VAL A 403 8.81 9.77 18.59
C VAL A 403 8.94 11.28 18.44
N ILE A 404 9.76 11.67 17.47
CA ILE A 404 10.14 13.05 17.17
C ILE A 404 9.59 13.42 15.80
N PHE A 405 9.13 14.66 15.66
CA PHE A 405 8.65 15.21 14.40
C PHE A 405 9.60 16.30 13.91
N CYS A 406 10.13 16.15 12.70
CA CYS A 406 11.02 17.11 12.07
C CYS A 406 10.39 17.65 10.79
N PHE A 407 10.33 18.97 10.64
CA PHE A 407 9.83 19.64 9.44
C PHE A 407 11.00 20.24 8.65
N THR A 408 11.31 19.67 7.50
CA THR A 408 12.33 20.17 6.56
C THR A 408 11.76 21.29 5.68
N ASN A 409 12.62 22.07 5.00
CA ASN A 409 12.23 23.18 4.12
C ASN A 409 11.28 24.21 4.79
N SER A 410 11.38 24.38 6.11
CA SER A 410 10.38 25.07 6.93
C SER A 410 10.47 26.61 6.94
N ARG A 411 11.35 27.19 6.12
CA ARG A 411 11.43 28.65 5.93
C ARG A 411 10.08 29.24 5.48
N SER A 412 9.43 28.60 4.51
CA SER A 412 8.15 29.04 3.93
C SER A 412 6.99 29.10 4.92
N THR A 413 7.10 28.39 6.05
CA THR A 413 6.10 28.34 7.13
C THR A 413 6.59 29.02 8.41
N PHE A 414 7.58 29.90 8.30
CA PHE A 414 8.19 30.61 9.43
C PHE A 414 8.70 29.68 10.55
N TYR A 415 9.24 28.52 10.16
CA TYR A 415 9.75 27.46 11.06
C TYR A 415 8.64 26.85 11.93
N THR A 416 7.52 26.52 11.28
CA THR A 416 6.36 25.83 11.89
C THR A 416 5.90 24.61 11.05
N PRO A 417 5.11 23.69 11.61
CA PRO A 417 4.60 22.51 10.89
C PRO A 417 3.66 22.75 9.69
N GLY A 418 3.26 24.00 9.41
CA GLY A 418 2.38 24.36 8.29
C GLY A 418 1.06 23.58 8.23
N ASP A 419 0.54 23.40 7.02
CA ASP A 419 -0.69 22.63 6.73
C ASP A 419 -0.53 21.13 7.02
N SER A 420 0.69 20.60 6.93
CA SER A 420 1.00 19.22 7.31
C SER A 420 0.71 18.93 8.78
N GLY A 421 0.91 19.91 9.68
CA GLY A 421 0.70 19.76 11.13
C GLY A 421 -0.73 19.34 11.53
N PRO A 422 -1.78 20.07 11.11
CA PRO A 422 -3.17 19.67 11.29
C PRO A 422 -3.52 18.29 10.70
N ILE A 423 -2.93 17.92 9.54
CA ILE A 423 -3.19 16.63 8.89
C ILE A 423 -2.51 15.49 9.66
N LEU A 424 -1.27 15.68 10.10
CA LEU A 424 -0.54 14.75 10.97
C LEU A 424 -1.28 14.53 12.29
N LYS A 425 -1.78 15.59 12.92
CA LYS A 425 -2.57 15.48 14.15
C LYS A 425 -3.84 14.64 13.93
N ARG A 426 -4.55 14.84 12.81
CA ARG A 426 -5.70 14.00 12.41
C ARG A 426 -5.28 12.55 12.15
N MET A 427 -4.11 12.33 11.53
CA MET A 427 -3.59 10.99 11.24
C MET A 427 -3.33 10.20 12.54
N LEU A 428 -2.59 10.79 13.48
CA LEU A 428 -2.29 10.20 14.80
C LEU A 428 -3.57 9.82 15.55
N THR A 429 -4.56 10.73 15.60
CA THR A 429 -5.87 10.45 16.21
C THR A 429 -6.62 9.33 15.47
N SER A 430 -6.53 9.25 14.14
CA SER A 430 -7.24 8.24 13.33
C SER A 430 -6.63 6.83 13.34
N LEU A 431 -5.43 6.68 13.89
CA LEU A 431 -4.73 5.40 14.02
C LEU A 431 -4.77 4.87 15.48
N SER A 432 -5.60 5.47 16.33
CA SER A 432 -5.67 5.20 17.78
C SER A 432 -4.34 5.44 18.54
N ILE A 433 -3.36 6.11 17.92
CA ILE A 433 -2.05 6.45 18.49
C ILE A 433 -2.17 7.69 19.39
N SER A 434 -2.97 7.57 20.45
CA SER A 434 -3.30 8.65 21.39
C SER A 434 -2.14 9.05 22.32
N GLY A 435 -1.12 8.18 22.44
CA GLY A 435 0.04 8.39 23.31
C GLY A 435 1.16 9.27 22.73
N VAL A 436 1.20 9.51 21.40
CA VAL A 436 2.26 10.34 20.81
C VAL A 436 1.97 11.83 21.05
N PRO A 437 2.83 12.57 21.76
CA PRO A 437 2.68 14.02 21.82
C PRO A 437 2.92 14.64 20.43
N PHE A 438 2.08 15.59 20.02
CA PHE A 438 2.39 16.47 18.88
C PHE A 438 2.32 17.93 19.35
N ASN A 439 3.46 18.43 19.84
CA ASN A 439 3.62 19.79 20.35
C ASN A 439 5.07 20.27 20.21
N LYS A 440 5.36 21.54 20.52
CA LYS A 440 6.70 22.14 20.31
C LYS A 440 7.82 21.42 21.09
N LYS A 441 7.54 20.60 22.11
CA LYS A 441 8.58 19.85 22.85
C LYS A 441 9.32 18.85 21.96
N ASN A 442 8.57 17.98 21.27
CA ASN A 442 9.10 16.93 20.39
C ASN A 442 8.96 17.25 18.88
N THR A 443 8.51 18.46 18.52
CA THR A 443 8.41 18.92 17.13
C THR A 443 9.46 19.98 16.84
N PHE A 444 10.22 19.80 15.75
CA PHE A 444 11.38 20.60 15.34
C PHE A 444 11.25 21.05 13.89
N CYS A 445 11.82 22.20 13.55
CA CYS A 445 11.69 22.82 12.23
C CYS A 445 13.05 23.30 11.72
N PHE A 446 13.43 22.83 10.53
CA PHE A 446 14.73 22.99 9.91
C PHE A 446 14.61 23.54 8.48
N ASP A 447 15.67 24.19 7.99
CA ASP A 447 15.79 24.65 6.62
C ASP A 447 17.23 24.43 6.13
N SER A 448 17.45 23.41 5.30
CA SER A 448 18.80 23.02 4.84
C SER A 448 19.32 23.87 3.67
N GLU A 449 18.59 24.93 3.29
CA GLU A 449 18.98 25.85 2.23
C GLU A 449 20.25 26.65 2.58
N SER A 450 20.48 26.94 3.87
CA SER A 450 21.75 27.50 4.35
C SER A 450 22.96 26.57 4.12
N PHE A 451 22.75 25.25 4.20
CA PHE A 451 23.76 24.27 3.77
C PHE A 451 23.89 24.21 2.24
N ARG A 452 22.79 24.22 1.48
CA ARG A 452 22.84 24.26 0.00
C ARG A 452 23.60 25.48 -0.51
N TYR A 453 23.44 26.63 0.12
CA TYR A 453 24.21 27.85 -0.14
C TYR A 453 25.73 27.64 0.03
N LEU A 454 26.17 27.04 1.15
CA LEU A 454 27.60 26.76 1.39
C LEU A 454 28.21 25.85 0.30
N VAL A 455 27.45 24.91 -0.23
CA VAL A 455 27.87 24.00 -1.31
C VAL A 455 27.83 24.68 -2.68
N ALA A 456 26.83 25.52 -2.94
CA ALA A 456 26.70 26.29 -4.17
C ALA A 456 27.85 27.31 -4.33
N LEU A 457 28.24 28.01 -3.25
CA LEU A 457 29.43 28.87 -3.22
C LEU A 457 30.69 28.13 -3.70
N GLN A 458 30.87 26.87 -3.27
CA GLN A 458 32.01 26.05 -3.67
C GLN A 458 31.94 25.57 -5.13
N ASN A 459 30.74 25.48 -5.70
CA ASN A 459 30.53 25.27 -7.14
C ASN A 459 30.69 26.59 -7.95
N GLY A 460 31.22 27.65 -7.35
CA GLY A 460 31.47 28.95 -7.99
C GLY A 460 30.24 29.84 -8.15
N ILE A 461 29.09 29.45 -7.60
CA ILE A 461 27.83 30.19 -7.73
C ILE A 461 27.86 31.41 -6.80
N GLN A 462 27.60 32.58 -7.36
CA GLN A 462 27.51 33.84 -6.63
C GLN A 462 26.07 34.15 -6.24
N PHE A 463 25.91 34.90 -5.14
CA PHE A 463 24.64 35.30 -4.54
C PHE A 463 24.75 36.77 -4.11
N SER A 464 23.63 37.49 -4.01
CA SER A 464 23.64 38.86 -3.49
C SER A 464 23.75 38.89 -1.96
N ASP A 465 24.14 40.06 -1.42
CA ASP A 465 24.12 40.30 0.04
C ASP A 465 22.71 40.15 0.64
N LEU A 466 21.66 40.30 -0.16
CA LEU A 466 20.26 40.11 0.26
C LEU A 466 19.93 38.62 0.38
N ASP A 467 20.32 37.81 -0.61
CA ASP A 467 20.16 36.35 -0.57
C ASP A 467 20.95 35.77 0.62
N LYS A 468 22.17 36.28 0.85
CA LYS A 468 23.00 35.88 1.99
C LYS A 468 22.29 36.11 3.34
N GLN A 469 21.61 37.24 3.54
CA GLN A 469 20.88 37.50 4.79
C GLN A 469 19.76 36.46 5.03
N GLU A 470 19.08 36.04 3.96
CA GLU A 470 18.09 34.97 3.99
C GLU A 470 18.71 33.60 4.38
N TYR A 471 19.91 33.27 3.89
CA TYR A 471 20.64 32.07 4.32
C TYR A 471 21.19 32.16 5.76
N VAL A 472 21.63 33.34 6.22
CA VAL A 472 22.01 33.58 7.62
C VAL A 472 20.82 33.35 8.56
N MET A 473 19.63 33.85 8.20
CA MET A 473 18.41 33.61 8.98
C MET A 473 17.99 32.13 9.00
N SER A 474 18.14 31.43 7.87
CA SER A 474 17.95 29.97 7.76
C SER A 474 18.90 29.17 8.66
N TRP A 475 20.18 29.55 8.68
CA TRP A 475 21.19 28.97 9.56
C TRP A 475 20.84 29.16 11.03
N ILE A 476 20.61 30.41 11.48
CA ILE A 476 20.30 30.75 12.88
C ILE A 476 19.09 29.96 13.39
N LYS A 477 18.00 29.89 12.61
CA LYS A 477 16.77 29.18 13.01
C LYS A 477 17.00 27.67 13.11
N SER A 478 17.71 27.09 12.15
CA SER A 478 18.00 25.65 12.12
C SER A 478 18.98 25.23 13.22
N VAL A 479 20.01 26.03 13.52
CA VAL A 479 20.95 25.81 14.63
C VAL A 479 20.24 25.86 15.99
N ILE A 480 19.29 26.78 16.19
CA ILE A 480 18.48 26.86 17.42
C ILE A 480 17.67 25.57 17.62
N ASP A 481 16.92 25.13 16.60
CA ASP A 481 16.10 23.92 16.73
C ASP A 481 16.97 22.63 16.73
N ALA A 482 18.19 22.65 16.18
CA ALA A 482 19.16 21.54 16.27
C ALA A 482 19.74 21.38 17.69
N LYS A 483 20.19 22.49 18.29
CA LYS A 483 20.64 22.52 19.70
C LYS A 483 19.50 22.13 20.65
N ARG A 484 18.25 22.51 20.33
CA ARG A 484 17.05 22.08 21.05
C ARG A 484 16.71 20.60 20.87
N LEU A 485 16.89 20.04 19.67
CA LEU A 485 16.72 18.62 19.38
C LEU A 485 17.68 17.77 20.21
N ILE A 486 18.97 18.11 20.17
CA ILE A 486 20.01 17.47 20.98
C ILE A 486 19.66 17.56 22.47
N GLN A 487 19.27 18.74 22.96
CA GLN A 487 18.88 18.90 24.37
C GLN A 487 17.68 18.03 24.76
N TYR A 488 16.67 17.91 23.90
CA TYR A 488 15.49 17.07 24.14
C TYR A 488 15.89 15.58 24.24
N ILE A 489 16.62 15.08 23.25
CA ILE A 489 17.13 13.70 23.24
C ILE A 489 17.97 13.41 24.49
N CYS A 490 19.00 14.22 24.72
CA CYS A 490 20.07 13.96 25.69
C CYS A 490 19.71 14.25 27.15
N LYS A 491 18.49 14.76 27.41
CA LYS A 491 17.95 15.02 28.76
C LYS A 491 16.57 14.41 29.03
N GLU A 492 15.81 14.01 28.01
CA GLU A 492 14.46 13.47 28.20
C GLU A 492 14.24 12.04 27.67
N LEU A 493 15.10 11.56 26.75
CA LEU A 493 14.98 10.23 26.15
C LEU A 493 16.07 9.24 26.60
N THR A 494 17.21 9.69 27.13
CA THR A 494 18.31 8.80 27.49
C THR A 494 18.06 7.92 28.72
N ASP A 495 17.01 8.19 29.50
CA ASP A 495 16.54 7.29 30.58
C ASP A 495 15.50 6.26 30.07
N ARG A 496 15.25 6.21 28.76
CA ARG A 496 14.10 5.53 28.13
C ARG A 496 14.48 4.84 26.82
N CYS A 497 15.32 3.81 26.90
CA CYS A 497 15.72 3.07 25.69
C CYS A 497 14.58 2.20 25.14
N ILE A 498 14.40 2.23 23.81
CA ILE A 498 13.65 1.22 23.06
C ILE A 498 14.54 -0.03 23.02
N GLN A 499 14.26 -0.98 23.91
CA GLN A 499 14.84 -2.31 23.83
C GLN A 499 14.21 -3.08 22.67
N GLN A 500 14.99 -3.94 22.02
CA GLN A 500 14.51 -4.90 21.02
C GLN A 500 14.28 -6.24 21.73
N GLU A 501 13.03 -6.68 21.79
CA GLU A 501 12.58 -8.01 22.25
C GLU A 501 11.90 -8.77 21.09
#